data_AF-A0A5P9IXI4-F1
#
_entry.id   AF-A0A5P9IXI4-F1
#
_cell.length_a   1.000
_cell.length_b   1.000
_cell.length_c   1.000
_cell.angle_alpha   90.00
_cell.angle_beta   90.00
_cell.angle_gamma   90.00
#
_symmetry.space_group_name_H-M   'P 1'
#
loop_
_entity.id
_entity.type
_entity.pdbx_description
1 polymer ?
#
loop_
_entity_poly.entity_id
_entity_poly.type
_entity_poly.pdbx_seq_one_letter_code
_entity_poly.pdbx_strand_id
1 'polypeptide(L)' 'MDYGTFRGILTLVIMVLFIVIVLWAFSKRSKKRFDDAANSVFEDEKKHQNTITHEEKESEK' A
#
# COMPACT_ATOMS: atom_id res chain seq x y z
N MET A 1 -11.51 38.13 21.75
CA MET A 1 -11.83 37.65 20.38
C MET A 1 -13.14 36.91 20.45
N ASP A 2 -14.18 37.50 19.85
CA ASP A 2 -15.58 37.12 19.95
C ASP A 2 -15.91 35.70 19.51
N TYR A 3 -17.06 35.22 20.00
CA TYR A 3 -17.65 33.90 19.75
C TYR A 3 -17.76 33.57 18.24
N GLY A 4 -17.93 34.60 17.40
CA GLY A 4 -17.97 34.48 15.93
C GLY A 4 -16.64 34.04 15.32
N THR A 5 -15.51 34.54 15.83
CA THR A 5 -14.16 34.15 15.36
C THR A 5 -13.83 32.72 15.79
N PHE A 6 -14.22 32.32 17.01
CA PHE A 6 -14.07 30.94 17.49
C PHE A 6 -14.83 29.93 16.62
N ARG A 7 -16.08 30.24 16.25
CA ARG A 7 -16.89 29.36 15.38
C ARG A 7 -16.31 29.29 13.96
N GLY A 8 -15.80 30.41 13.43
CA GLY A 8 -15.13 30.46 12.13
C GLY A 8 -13.85 29.63 12.09
N ILE A 9 -12.96 29.80 13.10
CA ILE A 9 -11.73 28.99 13.22
C ILE A 9 -12.07 27.51 13.34
N LEU A 10 -13.04 27.14 14.19
CA LEU A 10 -13.39 25.74 14.41
C LEU A 10 -13.89 25.07 13.12
N THR A 11 -14.70 25.77 12.34
CA THR A 11 -15.20 25.26 11.04
C THR A 11 -14.06 25.07 10.04
N LEU A 12 -13.12 26.01 9.99
CA LEU A 12 -11.96 25.94 9.09
C LEU A 12 -11.00 24.81 9.50
N VAL A 13 -10.76 24.63 10.81
CA VAL A 13 -9.96 23.53 11.34
C VAL A 13 -10.58 22.17 11.01
N ILE A 14 -11.89 22.02 11.20
CA ILE A 14 -12.60 20.76 10.86
C ILE A 14 -12.53 20.49 9.36
N MET A 15 -12.72 21.51 8.52
CA MET A 15 -12.62 21.39 7.06
C MET A 15 -11.23 20.90 6.62
N VAL A 16 -10.17 21.50 7.14
CA VAL A 16 -8.80 21.11 6.83
C VAL A 16 -8.50 19.70 7.35
N LEU A 17 -8.91 19.40 8.60
CA LEU A 17 -8.72 18.09 9.21
C LEU A 17 -9.38 16.98 8.39
N PHE A 18 -10.59 17.22 7.89
CA PHE A 18 -11.31 16.28 7.03
C PHE A 18 -10.53 15.96 5.75
N ILE A 19 -10.04 16.98 5.05
CA ILE A 19 -9.27 16.81 3.81
C ILE A 19 -7.99 16.01 4.06
N VAL A 20 -7.27 16.32 5.15
CA VAL A 20 -6.04 15.60 5.54
C VAL A 20 -6.31 14.12 5.77
N ILE A 21 -7.37 13.79 6.52
CA ILE A 21 -7.74 12.39 6.81
C ILE A 21 -8.12 11.66 5.52
N VAL A 22 -8.92 12.29 4.65
CA VAL A 22 -9.35 11.68 3.38
C VAL A 22 -8.15 11.40 2.48
N LEU A 23 -7.26 12.39 2.29
CA LEU A 23 -6.04 12.21 1.48
C LEU A 23 -5.13 11.13 2.07
N TRP A 24 -4.94 11.11 3.39
CA TRP A 24 -4.12 10.10 4.06
C TRP A 24 -4.72 8.70 3.95
N ALA A 25 -6.02 8.56 4.18
CA ALA A 25 -6.73 7.29 4.05
C ALA A 25 -6.69 6.78 2.60
N PHE A 26 -6.85 7.66 1.61
CA PHE A 26 -6.77 7.28 0.20
C PHE A 26 -5.35 6.89 -0.22
N SER A 27 -4.34 7.61 0.26
CA SER A 27 -2.93 7.30 -0.01
C SER A 27 -2.47 5.99 0.65
N LYS A 28 -3.04 5.62 1.80
CA LYS A 28 -2.62 4.43 2.56
C LYS A 28 -3.32 3.15 2.09
N ARG A 29 -4.45 3.24 1.36
CA ARG A 29 -5.34 2.08 1.19
C ARG A 29 -4.98 1.10 0.06
N SER A 30 -4.22 1.47 -0.97
CA SER A 30 -4.18 0.60 -2.17
C SER A 30 -2.82 0.21 -2.75
N LYS A 31 -1.70 0.89 -2.45
CA LYS A 31 -0.45 0.56 -3.16
C LYS A 31 0.44 -0.43 -2.40
N LYS A 32 0.70 -0.20 -1.11
CA LYS A 32 1.69 -0.99 -0.37
C LYS A 32 1.37 -2.47 -0.15
N ARG A 33 0.09 -2.87 -0.11
CA ARG A 33 -0.29 -4.28 0.10
C ARG A 33 -0.40 -5.09 -1.19
N PHE A 34 -0.57 -4.43 -2.33
CA PHE A 34 -0.67 -5.11 -3.63
C PHE A 34 0.69 -5.21 -4.32
N ASP A 35 1.57 -4.21 -4.18
CA ASP A 35 2.95 -4.30 -4.66
C ASP A 35 3.69 -5.50 -4.03
N ASP A 36 3.53 -5.68 -2.72
CA ASP A 36 4.19 -6.73 -1.94
C ASP A 36 3.60 -8.12 -2.20
N ALA A 37 2.26 -8.23 -2.29
CA ALA A 37 1.59 -9.51 -2.58
C ALA A 37 1.73 -9.94 -4.05
N ALA A 38 1.78 -9.00 -4.99
CA ALA A 38 2.04 -9.31 -6.40
C ALA A 38 3.47 -9.80 -6.58
N ASN A 39 4.46 -9.10 -6.01
CA ASN A 39 5.85 -9.55 -6.07
C ASN A 39 6.05 -10.91 -5.39
N SER A 40 5.33 -11.20 -4.30
CA SER A 40 5.38 -12.51 -3.64
C SER A 40 4.91 -13.67 -4.54
N VAL A 41 3.84 -13.50 -5.34
CA VAL A 41 3.36 -14.54 -6.26
C VAL A 41 4.35 -14.78 -7.41
N PHE A 42 4.99 -13.72 -7.92
CA PHE A 42 6.00 -13.84 -8.98
C PHE A 42 7.38 -14.32 -8.48
N GLU A 43 7.74 -14.05 -7.23
CA GLU A 43 8.98 -14.55 -6.62
C GLU A 43 8.93 -16.06 -6.35
N ASP A 44 7.77 -16.59 -5.94
CA ASP A 44 7.58 -18.04 -5.80
C ASP A 44 7.67 -18.77 -7.16
N GLU A 45 7.17 -18.17 -8.24
CA GLU A 45 7.24 -18.78 -9.58
C GLU A 45 8.69 -18.84 -10.11
N LYS A 46 9.50 -17.81 -9.85
CA LYS A 46 10.94 -17.81 -10.21
C LYS A 46 11.72 -18.86 -9.43
N LYS A 47 11.36 -19.07 -8.16
CA LYS A 47 12.01 -20.07 -7.30
C LYS A 47 11.62 -21.50 -7.70
N HIS A 48 10.39 -21.69 -8.18
CA HIS A 48 9.91 -23.00 -8.66
C HIS A 48 10.54 -23.43 -10.00
N GLN A 49 10.69 -22.51 -10.96
CA GLN A 49 11.32 -22.81 -12.26
C GLN A 49 12.80 -23.23 -12.14
N ASN A 50 13.53 -22.65 -11.19
CA ASN A 50 14.94 -22.99 -10.99
C ASN A 50 15.11 -24.38 -10.33
N THR A 51 14.16 -24.83 -9.51
CA THR A 51 14.17 -26.17 -8.91
C THR A 51 13.86 -27.26 -9.95
N ILE A 52 12.85 -27.06 -10.81
CA ILE A 52 12.48 -28.04 -11.84
C ILE A 52 13.60 -28.20 -12.89
N THR A 53 14.28 -27.10 -13.24
CA THR A 53 15.42 -27.14 -14.19
C THR A 53 16.65 -27.87 -13.63
N HIS A 54 16.80 -27.92 -12.30
CA HIS A 54 17.94 -28.58 -11.66
C HIS A 54 17.74 -30.09 -11.48
N GLU A 55 16.51 -30.57 -11.30
CA GLU A 55 16.21 -32.01 -11.20
C GLU A 55 16.30 -32.73 -12.56
N GLU A 56 15.94 -32.06 -13.66
CA GLU A 56 16.01 -32.68 -15.00
C GLU A 56 17.45 -32.91 -15.48
N LYS A 57 18.43 -32.11 -15.03
CA LYS A 57 19.84 -32.25 -15.42
C LYS A 57 20.64 -33.27 -14.59
N GLU A 58 20.11 -33.72 -13.45
CA GLU A 58 20.75 -34.75 -12.61
C GLU A 58 20.29 -36.17 -12.98
N SER A 59 19.11 -36.31 -13.59
CA SER A 59 18.61 -37.61 -14.09
C SER A 59 19.20 -38.07 -15.43
N GLU A 60 19.95 -37.20 -16.14
CA GLU A 60 20.55 -37.50 -17.46
C GLU A 60 22.09 -37.66 -17.40
N LYS A 61 22.66 -37.93 -16.22
CA LYS A 61 24.12 -38.04 -16.02
C LYS A 61 24.55 -39.36 -15.39
#